data_AF-I4EDK9-F1
#
_entry.id   AF-I4EDK9-F1
#
_cell.length_a   1.000
_cell.length_b   1.000
_cell.length_c   1.000
_cell.angle_alpha   90.00
_cell.angle_beta   90.00
_cell.angle_gamma   90.00
#
_symmetry.space_group_name_H-M   'P 1'
#
loop_
_entity.id
_entity.type
_entity.pdbx_description
1 polymer ?
#
loop_
_entity_poly.entity_id
_entity_poly.type
_entity_poly.pdbx_seq_one_letter_code
_entity_poly.pdbx_strand_id
1 'polypeptide(L)'
;MANLITIGRLFLLFVAIALIYTRSYPAVVVAIVLIVIVFISDGLDGFVARRQGSASEFGAVLDIAGDRVVENALWIVFAQLGLIGVWAPIVVMTRGFLVDAMRGFTYAAVGKSAFGENSMMRTALSHFLAASRFMRGLYGVAKAVGFIFLTGLFGSTLISAEGSLLSGLYSHGALRVAGWFTVYLALALTIIRGVPVLVDAMYYVSQPGRSDARDQTLRGDR
;
A
#
# COMPACT_ATOMS: atom_id res chain seq x y z
N MET A 1 8.12 19.52 6.54
CA MET A 1 7.31 19.62 5.31
C MET A 1 6.65 18.28 4.94
N ALA A 2 7.38 17.16 4.94
CA ALA A 2 6.81 15.82 4.67
C ALA A 2 5.56 15.49 5.51
N ASN A 3 5.60 15.74 6.83
CA ASN A 3 4.45 15.47 7.70
C ASN A 3 3.16 16.20 7.29
N LEU A 4 3.26 17.41 6.72
CA LEU A 4 2.09 18.17 6.28
C LEU A 4 1.46 17.56 5.02
N ILE A 5 2.29 16.99 4.14
CA ILE A 5 1.82 16.31 2.93
C ILE A 5 1.13 15.00 3.34
N THR A 6 1.69 14.22 4.27
CA THR A 6 1.05 13.02 4.81
C THR A 6 -0.29 13.33 5.49
N ILE A 7 -0.35 14.39 6.33
CA ILE A 7 -1.60 14.82 6.97
C ILE A 7 -2.61 15.31 5.92
N GLY A 8 -2.17 16.10 4.96
CA GLY A 8 -2.99 16.56 3.84
C GLY A 8 -3.55 15.38 3.03
N ARG A 9 -2.74 14.37 2.74
CA ARG A 9 -3.12 13.13 2.07
C ARG A 9 -4.23 12.40 2.83
N LEU A 10 -4.10 12.28 4.15
CA LEU A 10 -5.14 11.66 4.99
C LEU A 10 -6.43 12.49 5.01
N PHE A 11 -6.31 13.81 5.09
CA PHE A 11 -7.48 14.69 5.01
C PHE A 11 -8.21 14.54 3.67
N LEU A 12 -7.47 14.58 2.55
CA LEU A 12 -8.04 14.40 1.21
C LEU A 12 -8.69 13.02 1.04
N LEU A 13 -8.10 11.96 1.62
CA LEU A 13 -8.71 10.63 1.66
C LEU A 13 -10.08 10.67 2.35
N PHE A 14 -10.18 11.24 3.55
CA PHE A 14 -11.45 11.29 4.27
C PHE A 14 -12.50 12.15 3.56
N VAL A 15 -12.08 13.24 2.93
CA VAL A 15 -12.98 14.04 2.07
C VAL A 15 -13.47 13.21 0.87
N ALA A 16 -12.58 12.48 0.19
CA ALA A 16 -12.98 11.61 -0.92
C ALA A 16 -13.97 10.52 -0.47
N ILE A 17 -13.73 9.89 0.69
CA ILE A 17 -14.65 8.92 1.27
C ILE A 17 -16.01 9.57 1.57
N ALA A 18 -16.03 10.74 2.21
CA ALA A 18 -17.27 11.45 2.51
C ALA A 18 -18.07 11.75 1.22
N LEU A 19 -17.40 12.20 0.15
CA LEU A 19 -18.01 12.45 -1.15
C LEU A 19 -18.58 11.18 -1.78
N ILE A 20 -17.90 10.03 -1.68
CA ILE A 20 -18.41 8.73 -2.14
C ILE A 20 -19.75 8.40 -1.43
N TYR A 21 -19.82 8.62 -0.11
CA TYR A 21 -21.03 8.33 0.66
C TYR A 21 -22.20 9.28 0.40
N THR A 22 -21.99 10.44 -0.24
CA THR A 22 -23.11 11.29 -0.69
C THR A 22 -23.94 10.63 -1.79
N ARG A 23 -23.42 9.60 -2.46
CA ARG A 23 -24.06 8.90 -3.59
C ARG A 23 -24.48 9.83 -4.74
N SER A 24 -23.82 10.98 -4.86
CA SER A 24 -24.04 11.94 -5.92
C SER A 24 -22.99 11.76 -7.01
N TYR A 25 -23.44 11.65 -8.27
CA TYR A 25 -22.55 11.50 -9.43
C TYR A 25 -21.42 12.55 -9.47
N PRO A 26 -21.69 13.88 -9.41
CA PRO A 26 -20.62 14.88 -9.42
C PRO A 26 -19.68 14.75 -8.21
N ALA A 27 -20.20 14.39 -7.04
CA ALA A 27 -19.37 14.17 -5.86
C ALA A 27 -18.42 12.98 -6.04
N VAL A 28 -18.88 11.88 -6.65
CA VAL A 28 -18.03 10.72 -6.96
C VAL A 28 -16.97 11.07 -8.00
N VAL A 29 -17.29 11.88 -9.02
CA VAL A 29 -16.29 12.36 -9.99
C VAL A 29 -15.19 13.16 -9.29
N VAL A 30 -15.56 14.05 -8.36
CA VAL A 30 -14.58 14.77 -7.53
C VAL A 30 -13.77 13.80 -6.67
N ALA A 31 -14.41 12.79 -6.06
CA ALA A 31 -13.73 11.78 -5.26
C ALA A 31 -12.69 10.99 -6.07
N ILE A 32 -12.95 10.67 -7.34
CA ILE A 32 -11.96 10.05 -8.24
C ILE A 32 -10.72 10.93 -8.37
N VAL A 33 -10.91 12.23 -8.61
CA VAL A 33 -9.80 13.18 -8.74
C VAL A 33 -9.02 13.27 -7.42
N LEU A 34 -9.70 13.32 -6.28
CA LEU A 34 -9.05 13.34 -4.98
C LEU A 34 -8.25 12.06 -4.70
N ILE A 35 -8.77 10.88 -5.07
CA ILE A 35 -8.05 9.61 -4.92
C ILE A 35 -6.79 9.60 -5.79
N VAL A 36 -6.86 10.11 -7.03
CA VAL A 36 -5.67 10.29 -7.88
C VAL A 36 -4.62 11.16 -7.18
N ILE A 37 -5.04 12.30 -6.61
CA ILE A 37 -4.14 13.20 -5.89
C ILE A 37 -3.52 12.52 -4.65
N VAL A 38 -4.31 11.75 -3.88
CA VAL A 38 -3.85 10.98 -2.71
C VAL A 38 -2.71 10.01 -3.08
N PHE A 39 -2.88 9.24 -4.17
CA PHE A 39 -1.87 8.29 -4.63
C PHE A 39 -0.65 8.94 -5.29
N ILE A 40 -0.82 10.07 -5.97
CA ILE A 40 0.32 10.84 -6.51
C ILE A 40 1.13 11.46 -5.37
N SER A 41 0.47 11.97 -4.34
CA SER A 41 1.11 12.61 -3.19
C SER A 41 2.00 11.64 -2.42
N ASP A 42 1.60 10.36 -2.33
CA ASP A 42 2.41 9.28 -1.76
C ASP A 42 3.79 9.11 -2.45
N GLY A 43 3.80 9.11 -3.78
CA GLY A 43 5.06 9.03 -4.52
C GLY A 43 5.95 10.28 -4.35
N LEU A 44 5.32 11.44 -4.15
CA LEU A 44 6.00 12.73 -4.04
C LEU A 44 6.70 12.89 -2.69
N ASP A 45 6.09 12.42 -1.60
CA ASP A 45 6.69 12.47 -0.25
C ASP A 45 8.03 11.75 -0.17
N GLY A 46 8.11 10.56 -0.75
CA GLY A 46 9.36 9.82 -0.84
C GLY A 46 10.43 10.55 -1.63
N PHE A 47 10.08 11.33 -2.66
CA PHE A 47 11.04 12.12 -3.43
C PHE A 47 11.54 13.34 -2.66
N VAL A 48 10.63 14.08 -2.02
CA VAL A 48 10.96 15.29 -1.26
C VAL A 48 11.79 14.95 -0.01
N ALA A 49 11.45 13.90 0.72
CA ALA A 49 12.19 13.45 1.90
C ALA A 49 13.64 13.06 1.56
N ARG A 50 13.87 12.39 0.43
CA ARG A 50 15.22 12.03 -0.05
C ARG A 50 16.07 13.24 -0.43
N ARG A 51 15.44 14.35 -0.84
CA ARG A 51 16.14 15.54 -1.36
C ARG A 51 16.48 16.55 -0.28
N GLN A 52 15.73 16.57 0.83
CA GLN A 52 15.93 17.56 1.91
C GLN A 52 16.83 17.09 3.05
N GLY A 53 17.25 15.81 3.09
CA GLY A 53 18.12 15.27 4.15
C GLY A 53 17.53 15.33 5.57
N SER A 54 16.30 15.81 5.72
CA SER A 54 15.61 16.08 6.99
C SER A 54 14.47 15.07 7.20
N ALA A 55 14.80 13.77 7.18
CA ALA A 55 13.87 12.74 7.59
C ALA A 55 13.82 12.68 9.12
N SER A 56 12.77 13.23 9.74
CA SER A 56 12.51 13.02 11.17
C SER A 56 11.97 11.60 11.39
N GLU A 57 12.39 10.92 12.46
CA GLU A 57 11.86 9.59 12.82
C GLU A 57 10.33 9.59 12.95
N PHE A 58 9.78 10.62 13.58
CA PHE A 58 8.33 10.81 13.71
C PHE A 58 7.62 10.87 12.34
N GLY A 59 8.18 11.61 11.39
CA GLY A 59 7.65 11.70 10.03
C GLY A 59 7.66 10.38 9.28
N ALA A 60 8.71 9.56 9.45
CA ALA A 60 8.76 8.23 8.85
C ALA A 60 7.70 7.28 9.43
N VAL A 61 7.46 7.34 10.74
CA VAL A 61 6.38 6.57 11.38
C VAL A 61 5.01 7.04 10.89
N LEU A 62 4.80 8.36 10.79
CA LEU A 62 3.55 8.94 10.32
C LEU A 62 3.26 8.56 8.86
N ASP A 63 4.27 8.52 8.00
CA ASP A 63 4.13 8.11 6.60
C ASP A 63 3.71 6.63 6.49
N ILE A 64 4.37 5.74 7.22
CA ILE A 64 4.00 4.31 7.27
C ILE A 64 2.57 4.15 7.80
N ALA A 65 2.21 4.86 8.87
CA ALA A 65 0.85 4.82 9.40
C ALA A 65 -0.18 5.37 8.40
N GLY A 66 0.15 6.47 7.73
CA GLY A 66 -0.69 7.09 6.72
C GLY A 66 -0.98 6.16 5.55
N ASP A 67 0.03 5.45 5.05
CA ASP A 67 -0.12 4.46 3.99
C ASP A 67 -1.07 3.32 4.39
N ARG A 68 -0.95 2.85 5.63
CA ARG A 68 -1.85 1.83 6.19
C ARG A 68 -3.28 2.34 6.31
N VAL A 69 -3.48 3.59 6.70
CA VAL A 69 -4.81 4.19 6.79
C VAL A 69 -5.44 4.31 5.41
N VAL A 70 -4.71 4.87 4.42
CA VAL A 70 -5.19 5.00 3.03
C VAL A 70 -5.61 3.64 2.47
N GLU A 71 -4.74 2.63 2.57
CA GLU A 71 -5.01 1.31 2.02
C GLU A 71 -6.19 0.63 2.71
N ASN A 72 -6.21 0.57 4.04
CA ASN A 72 -7.24 -0.15 4.77
C ASN A 72 -8.60 0.56 4.67
N ALA A 73 -8.63 1.90 4.76
CA ALA A 73 -9.88 2.65 4.66
C ALA A 73 -10.58 2.40 3.33
N LEU A 74 -9.85 2.46 2.21
CA LEU A 74 -10.43 2.24 0.89
C LEU A 74 -10.91 0.79 0.70
N TRP A 75 -10.12 -0.21 1.10
CA TRP A 75 -10.58 -1.61 1.02
C TRP A 75 -11.83 -1.86 1.86
N ILE A 76 -11.91 -1.30 3.06
CA ILE A 76 -13.09 -1.42 3.93
C ILE A 76 -14.30 -0.72 3.30
N VAL A 77 -14.15 0.50 2.81
CA VAL A 77 -15.22 1.27 2.16
C VAL A 77 -15.77 0.49 0.96
N PHE A 78 -14.92 0.01 0.05
CA PHE A 78 -15.40 -0.73 -1.12
C PHE A 78 -16.01 -2.09 -0.79
N ALA A 79 -15.57 -2.75 0.30
CA ALA A 79 -16.22 -3.95 0.79
C ALA A 79 -17.62 -3.64 1.37
N GLN A 80 -17.74 -2.55 2.13
CA GLN A 80 -19.01 -2.11 2.69
C GLN A 80 -20.01 -1.64 1.62
N LEU A 81 -19.52 -1.03 0.53
CA LEU A 81 -20.33 -0.69 -0.65
C LEU A 81 -20.72 -1.92 -1.49
N GLY A 82 -20.26 -3.12 -1.12
CA GLY A 82 -20.61 -4.38 -1.78
C GLY A 82 -19.92 -4.60 -3.14
N LEU A 83 -18.90 -3.79 -3.47
CA LEU A 83 -18.16 -3.97 -4.73
C LEU A 83 -17.20 -5.16 -4.63
N ILE A 84 -16.58 -5.35 -3.48
CA ILE A 84 -15.66 -6.45 -3.21
C ILE A 84 -16.12 -7.23 -1.98
N GLY A 85 -15.67 -8.47 -1.84
CA GLY A 85 -15.96 -9.26 -0.65
C GLY A 85 -15.18 -8.76 0.59
N VAL A 86 -15.78 -8.90 1.78
CA VAL A 86 -15.17 -8.56 3.08
C VAL A 86 -13.85 -9.31 3.34
N TRP A 87 -13.64 -10.45 2.68
CA TRP A 87 -12.38 -11.17 2.73
C TRP A 87 -11.18 -10.32 2.27
N ALA A 88 -11.36 -9.38 1.33
CA ALA A 88 -10.28 -8.57 0.79
C ALA A 88 -9.64 -7.66 1.85
N PRO A 89 -10.36 -6.75 2.54
CA PRO A 89 -9.78 -5.96 3.63
C PRO A 89 -9.21 -6.82 4.76
N ILE A 90 -9.86 -7.94 5.11
CA ILE A 90 -9.34 -8.86 6.14
C ILE A 90 -7.94 -9.38 5.77
N VAL A 91 -7.76 -9.84 4.53
CA VAL A 91 -6.46 -10.34 4.04
C VAL A 91 -5.42 -9.22 4.05
N VAL A 92 -5.77 -8.03 3.56
CA VAL A 92 -4.82 -6.89 3.50
C VAL A 92 -4.40 -6.44 4.90
N MET A 93 -5.35 -6.30 5.82
CA MET A 93 -5.09 -5.94 7.22
C MET A 93 -4.22 -6.99 7.91
N THR A 94 -4.61 -8.26 7.81
CA THR A 94 -3.88 -9.38 8.46
C THR A 94 -2.45 -9.44 7.97
N ARG A 95 -2.24 -9.41 6.63
CA ARG A 95 -0.90 -9.36 6.06
C ARG A 95 -0.14 -8.14 6.53
N GLY A 96 -0.77 -6.97 6.51
CA GLY A 96 -0.17 -5.70 6.88
C GLY A 96 0.40 -5.73 8.30
N PHE A 97 -0.44 -6.07 9.27
CA PHE A 97 -0.07 -6.14 10.68
C PHE A 97 0.99 -7.22 10.96
N LEU A 98 0.86 -8.42 10.38
CA LEU A 98 1.86 -9.47 10.56
C LEU A 98 3.24 -9.05 10.04
N VAL A 99 3.29 -8.45 8.84
CA VAL A 99 4.54 -7.98 8.25
C VAL A 99 5.17 -6.87 9.08
N ASP A 100 4.37 -5.92 9.57
CA ASP A 100 4.90 -4.80 10.36
C ASP A 100 5.38 -5.26 11.73
N ALA A 101 4.64 -6.16 12.40
CA ALA A 101 5.04 -6.77 13.66
C ALA A 101 6.35 -7.56 13.52
N MET A 102 6.48 -8.37 12.47
CA MET A 102 7.70 -9.15 12.20
C MET A 102 8.89 -8.27 11.89
N ARG A 103 8.70 -7.17 11.16
CA ARG A 103 9.78 -6.20 10.91
C ARG A 103 10.22 -5.48 12.18
N GLY A 104 9.27 -5.04 13.00
CA GLY A 104 9.56 -4.40 14.28
C GLY A 104 10.32 -5.33 15.23
N PHE A 105 9.85 -6.57 15.35
CA PHE A 105 10.53 -7.59 16.16
C PHE A 105 11.95 -7.89 15.64
N THR A 106 12.11 -8.12 14.33
CA THR A 106 13.43 -8.44 13.74
C THR A 106 14.42 -7.30 13.93
N TYR A 107 13.95 -6.05 13.82
CA TYR A 107 14.76 -4.87 14.07
C TYR A 107 15.19 -4.78 15.54
N ALA A 108 14.26 -4.99 16.47
CA ALA A 108 14.55 -4.94 17.91
C ALA A 108 15.46 -6.09 18.38
N ALA A 109 15.30 -7.30 17.82
CA ALA A 109 16.02 -8.49 18.26
C ALA A 109 17.40 -8.65 17.62
N VAL A 110 17.56 -8.26 16.34
CA VAL A 110 18.77 -8.57 15.54
C VAL A 110 19.35 -7.33 14.85
N GLY A 111 18.74 -6.14 15.02
CA GLY A 111 19.20 -4.90 14.36
C GLY A 111 19.02 -4.90 12.84
N LYS A 112 18.36 -5.92 12.26
CA LYS A 112 18.14 -6.02 10.81
C LYS A 112 16.90 -5.25 10.39
N SER A 113 17.08 -4.40 9.39
CA SER A 113 16.03 -3.54 8.86
C SER A 113 15.35 -4.17 7.64
N ALA A 114 14.23 -3.60 7.20
CA ALA A 114 13.51 -4.07 6.02
C ALA A 114 14.20 -3.72 4.69
N PHE A 115 15.12 -2.74 4.69
CA PHE A 115 15.77 -2.21 3.49
C PHE A 115 17.20 -1.71 3.81
N GLY A 116 18.14 -1.84 2.87
CA GLY A 116 19.51 -1.32 3.01
C GLY A 116 20.54 -2.42 3.27
N GLU A 117 21.76 -2.03 3.65
CA GLU A 117 22.90 -2.95 3.84
C GLU A 117 22.61 -4.00 4.93
N ASN A 118 21.82 -3.64 5.95
CA ASN A 118 21.38 -4.54 7.02
C ASN A 118 19.98 -5.13 6.75
N SER A 119 19.66 -5.42 5.49
CA SER A 119 18.36 -6.00 5.12
C SER A 119 18.15 -7.39 5.74
N MET A 120 16.94 -7.63 6.24
CA MET A 120 16.49 -8.95 6.68
C MET A 120 16.27 -9.94 5.51
N MET A 121 16.30 -9.49 4.25
CA MET A 121 16.01 -10.34 3.10
C MET A 121 17.19 -11.28 2.81
N ARG A 122 16.96 -12.59 2.95
CA ARG A 122 18.03 -13.59 2.85
C ARG A 122 18.31 -14.08 1.43
N THR A 123 17.31 -14.01 0.55
CA THR A 123 17.41 -14.51 -0.83
C THR A 123 17.16 -13.40 -1.85
N ALA A 124 17.70 -13.56 -3.06
CA ALA A 124 17.45 -12.64 -4.17
C ALA A 124 15.97 -12.57 -4.53
N LEU A 125 15.23 -13.69 -4.40
CA LEU A 125 13.80 -13.73 -4.61
C LEU A 125 13.04 -12.95 -3.53
N SER A 126 13.40 -13.11 -2.26
CA SER A 126 12.82 -12.32 -1.16
C SER A 126 13.02 -10.83 -1.41
N HIS A 127 14.26 -10.43 -1.73
CA HIS A 127 14.60 -9.05 -2.01
C HIS A 127 13.85 -8.51 -3.24
N PHE A 128 13.77 -9.30 -4.32
CA PHE A 128 13.05 -8.91 -5.52
C PHE A 128 11.56 -8.69 -5.23
N LEU A 129 10.89 -9.64 -4.59
CA LEU A 129 9.45 -9.58 -4.32
C LEU A 129 9.09 -8.50 -3.29
N ALA A 130 9.81 -8.44 -2.17
CA ALA A 130 9.44 -7.56 -1.07
C ALA A 130 10.07 -6.16 -1.16
N ALA A 131 11.32 -6.04 -1.63
CA ALA A 131 12.13 -4.84 -1.49
C ALA A 131 12.44 -4.08 -2.80
N SER A 132 12.35 -4.73 -3.96
CA SER A 132 12.69 -4.09 -5.24
C SER A 132 11.82 -2.86 -5.55
N ARG A 133 12.43 -1.88 -6.23
CA ARG A 133 11.72 -0.68 -6.70
C ARG A 133 10.61 -1.03 -7.70
N PHE A 134 10.87 -2.01 -8.55
CA PHE A 134 9.91 -2.50 -9.53
C PHE A 134 8.66 -3.06 -8.87
N MET A 135 8.78 -4.01 -7.93
CA MET A 135 7.63 -4.61 -7.26
C MET A 135 6.87 -3.63 -6.37
N ARG A 136 7.57 -2.66 -5.77
CA ARG A 136 6.93 -1.55 -5.04
C ARG A 136 6.11 -0.66 -5.97
N GLY A 137 6.68 -0.25 -7.10
CA GLY A 137 5.99 0.55 -8.10
C GLY A 137 4.79 -0.17 -8.70
N LEU A 138 4.97 -1.43 -9.12
CA LEU A 138 3.89 -2.26 -9.67
C LEU A 138 2.73 -2.40 -8.68
N TYR A 139 3.01 -2.69 -7.41
CA TYR A 139 2.00 -2.77 -6.38
C TYR A 139 1.29 -1.43 -6.11
N GLY A 140 2.04 -0.33 -6.03
CA GLY A 140 1.47 1.00 -5.86
C GLY A 140 0.54 1.40 -7.00
N VAL A 141 0.98 1.20 -8.25
CA VAL A 141 0.18 1.46 -9.45
C VAL A 141 -1.05 0.57 -9.51
N ALA A 142 -0.90 -0.74 -9.26
CA ALA A 142 -2.04 -1.66 -9.26
C ALA A 142 -3.11 -1.24 -8.24
N LYS A 143 -2.71 -0.82 -7.02
CA LYS A 143 -3.63 -0.29 -6.01
C LYS A 143 -4.29 1.01 -6.46
N ALA A 144 -3.52 1.99 -6.92
CA ALA A 144 -4.04 3.28 -7.35
C ALA A 144 -5.09 3.11 -8.47
N VAL A 145 -4.74 2.35 -9.51
CA VAL A 145 -5.65 2.04 -10.62
C VAL A 145 -6.86 1.26 -10.13
N GLY A 146 -6.68 0.26 -9.27
CA GLY A 146 -7.77 -0.53 -8.70
C GLY A 146 -8.77 0.30 -7.90
N PHE A 147 -8.30 1.22 -7.05
CA PHE A 147 -9.19 2.07 -6.26
C PHE A 147 -9.88 3.16 -7.10
N ILE A 148 -9.18 3.73 -8.08
CA ILE A 148 -9.80 4.64 -9.06
C ILE A 148 -10.90 3.90 -9.83
N PHE A 149 -10.62 2.67 -10.27
CA PHE A 149 -11.59 1.81 -10.94
C PHE A 149 -12.80 1.51 -10.05
N LEU A 150 -12.60 1.09 -8.80
CA LEU A 150 -13.71 0.80 -7.88
C LEU A 150 -14.56 2.03 -7.59
N THR A 151 -13.94 3.21 -7.47
CA THR A 151 -14.65 4.48 -7.29
C THR A 151 -15.50 4.83 -8.52
N GLY A 152 -14.94 4.71 -9.72
CA GLY A 152 -15.68 4.96 -10.95
C GLY A 152 -16.75 3.90 -11.24
N LEU A 153 -16.50 2.64 -10.88
CA LEU A 153 -17.48 1.56 -10.96
C LEU A 153 -18.68 1.87 -10.07
N PHE A 154 -18.44 2.28 -8.83
CA PHE A 154 -19.49 2.75 -7.94
C PHE A 154 -20.24 3.96 -8.51
N GLY A 155 -19.52 4.95 -9.05
CA GLY A 155 -20.13 6.10 -9.71
C GLY A 155 -21.03 5.71 -10.88
N SER A 156 -20.66 4.67 -11.64
CA SER A 156 -21.43 4.18 -12.79
C SER A 156 -22.72 3.44 -12.42
N THR A 157 -22.86 2.98 -11.17
CA THR A 157 -24.07 2.29 -10.69
C THR A 157 -25.08 3.25 -10.06
N LEU A 158 -24.74 4.54 -9.90
CA LEU A 158 -25.66 5.54 -9.39
C LEU A 158 -26.73 5.86 -10.43
N ILE A 159 -27.99 5.99 -9.99
CA ILE A 159 -29.13 6.36 -10.85
C ILE A 159 -28.87 7.70 -11.56
N SER A 160 -28.29 8.67 -10.85
CA SER A 160 -27.90 9.97 -11.41
C SER A 160 -26.79 9.92 -12.45
N ALA A 161 -26.21 8.74 -12.71
CA ALA A 161 -25.19 8.53 -13.73
C ALA A 161 -25.76 8.05 -15.07
N GLU A 162 -27.08 7.87 -15.22
CA GLU A 162 -27.70 7.51 -16.49
C GLU A 162 -27.34 8.51 -17.59
N GLY A 163 -26.81 8.02 -18.71
CA GLY A 163 -26.34 8.84 -19.84
C GLY A 163 -25.01 9.58 -19.60
N SER A 164 -24.35 9.35 -18.45
CA SER A 164 -23.09 10.00 -18.11
C SER A 164 -21.87 9.33 -18.74
N LEU A 165 -20.75 10.06 -18.79
CA LEU A 165 -19.45 9.54 -19.24
C LEU A 165 -19.01 8.29 -18.48
N LEU A 166 -19.26 8.20 -17.15
CA LEU A 166 -18.89 7.00 -16.39
C LEU A 166 -19.76 5.80 -16.77
N SER A 167 -21.07 5.98 -16.95
CA SER A 167 -21.92 4.89 -17.41
C SER A 167 -21.50 4.38 -18.79
N GLY A 168 -21.09 5.27 -19.69
CA GLY A 168 -20.58 4.92 -21.02
C GLY A 168 -19.22 4.22 -20.95
N LEU A 169 -18.26 4.74 -20.19
CA LEU A 169 -16.94 4.11 -20.05
C LEU A 169 -17.03 2.73 -19.39
N TYR A 170 -17.82 2.62 -18.32
CA TYR A 170 -17.99 1.38 -17.58
C TYR A 170 -18.99 0.42 -18.22
N SER A 171 -19.69 0.76 -19.32
CA SER A 171 -20.43 -0.23 -20.09
C SER A 171 -19.51 -1.12 -20.93
N HIS A 172 -18.30 -0.66 -21.24
CA HIS A 172 -17.33 -1.41 -22.02
C HIS A 172 -16.75 -2.56 -21.20
N GLY A 173 -17.01 -3.80 -21.64
CA GLY A 173 -16.53 -5.01 -20.97
C GLY A 173 -15.01 -5.06 -20.80
N ALA A 174 -14.25 -4.55 -21.78
CA ALA A 174 -12.79 -4.51 -21.70
C ALA A 174 -12.28 -3.66 -20.52
N LEU A 175 -12.89 -2.50 -20.28
CA LEU A 175 -12.52 -1.62 -19.15
C LEU A 175 -12.85 -2.29 -17.82
N ARG A 176 -13.98 -3.00 -17.72
CA ARG A 176 -14.34 -3.77 -16.51
C ARG A 176 -13.34 -4.90 -16.26
N VAL A 177 -12.99 -5.68 -17.29
CA VAL A 177 -12.03 -6.78 -17.16
C VAL A 177 -10.66 -6.25 -16.72
N ALA A 178 -10.17 -5.19 -17.37
CA ALA A 178 -8.90 -4.55 -17.00
C ALA A 178 -8.92 -4.00 -15.58
N GLY A 179 -10.01 -3.33 -15.19
CA GLY A 179 -10.19 -2.81 -13.83
C GLY A 179 -10.21 -3.90 -12.78
N TRP A 180 -11.01 -4.95 -12.96
CA TRP A 180 -11.05 -6.10 -12.06
C TRP A 180 -9.69 -6.80 -11.98
N PHE A 181 -9.01 -6.96 -13.11
CA PHE A 181 -7.65 -7.50 -13.13
C PHE A 181 -6.72 -6.69 -12.21
N THR A 182 -6.77 -5.35 -12.26
CA THR A 182 -5.92 -4.51 -11.38
C THR A 182 -6.25 -4.67 -9.90
N VAL A 183 -7.53 -4.80 -9.54
CA VAL A 183 -7.98 -5.05 -8.15
C VAL A 183 -7.45 -6.39 -7.64
N TYR A 184 -7.63 -7.47 -8.40
CA TYR A 184 -7.14 -8.79 -8.01
C TYR A 184 -5.61 -8.87 -8.04
N LEU A 185 -4.96 -8.18 -8.98
CA LEU A 185 -3.50 -8.05 -9.01
C LEU A 185 -2.99 -7.37 -7.75
N ALA A 186 -3.62 -6.29 -7.28
CA ALA A 186 -3.23 -5.62 -6.05
C ALA A 186 -3.39 -6.53 -4.82
N LEU A 187 -4.46 -7.32 -4.74
CA LEU A 187 -4.68 -8.29 -3.66
C LEU A 187 -3.67 -9.45 -3.73
N ALA A 188 -3.40 -9.98 -4.92
CA ALA A 188 -2.41 -11.04 -5.12
C ALA A 188 -0.99 -10.56 -4.75
N LEU A 189 -0.60 -9.37 -5.24
CA LEU A 189 0.68 -8.74 -4.89
C LEU A 189 0.78 -8.46 -3.39
N THR A 190 -0.34 -8.21 -2.70
CA THR A 190 -0.34 -8.08 -1.25
C THR A 190 0.16 -9.35 -0.59
N ILE A 191 -0.34 -10.51 -1.00
CA ILE A 191 0.08 -11.79 -0.43
C ILE A 191 1.52 -12.12 -0.87
N ILE A 192 1.80 -12.06 -2.17
CA ILE A 192 3.09 -12.44 -2.77
C ILE A 192 4.25 -11.66 -2.14
N ARG A 193 4.06 -10.37 -1.86
CA ARG A 193 5.11 -9.53 -1.26
C ARG A 193 5.22 -9.69 0.26
N GLY A 194 4.15 -10.14 0.93
CA GLY A 194 4.12 -10.35 2.36
C GLY A 194 4.84 -11.63 2.80
N VAL A 195 4.66 -12.72 2.05
CA VAL A 195 5.20 -14.05 2.39
C VAL A 195 6.72 -14.04 2.61
N PRO A 196 7.56 -13.48 1.72
CA PRO A 196 9.00 -13.50 1.91
C PRO A 196 9.46 -12.79 3.19
N VAL A 197 8.75 -11.73 3.60
CA VAL A 197 9.09 -11.00 4.83
C VAL A 197 8.81 -11.85 6.06
N LEU A 198 7.69 -12.56 6.08
CA LEU A 198 7.33 -13.45 7.20
C LEU A 198 8.30 -14.63 7.30
N VAL A 199 8.63 -15.25 6.15
CA VAL A 199 9.58 -16.38 6.10
C VAL A 199 10.97 -15.96 6.58
N ASP A 200 11.49 -14.83 6.09
CA ASP A 200 12.81 -14.36 6.48
C ASP A 200 12.84 -13.85 7.93
N ALA A 201 11.77 -13.23 8.43
CA ALA A 201 11.66 -12.87 9.85
C ALA A 201 11.69 -14.11 10.76
N MET A 202 10.89 -15.13 10.44
CA MET A 202 10.81 -16.37 11.22
C MET A 202 12.16 -17.08 11.32
N TYR A 203 12.98 -16.99 10.27
CA TYR A 203 14.35 -17.51 10.31
C TYR A 203 15.21 -16.81 11.39
N TYR A 204 15.10 -15.48 11.51
CA TYR A 204 15.85 -14.74 12.54
C TYR A 204 15.31 -14.97 13.95
N VAL A 205 13.98 -15.05 14.10
CA VAL A 205 13.34 -15.35 15.39
C VAL A 205 13.75 -16.73 15.92
N SER A 206 13.88 -17.72 15.02
CA SER A 206 14.23 -19.09 15.40
C SER A 206 15.72 -19.33 15.67
N GLN A 207 16.62 -18.37 15.36
CA GLN A 207 18.06 -18.48 15.63
C GLN A 207 18.65 -17.22 16.28
N PRO A 208 18.29 -16.88 17.53
CA PRO A 208 18.71 -15.63 18.18
C PRO A 208 20.23 -15.47 18.34
N GLY A 209 21.01 -16.55 18.33
CA GLY A 209 22.45 -16.53 18.65
C GLY A 209 23.42 -16.81 17.49
N ARG A 210 22.95 -16.98 16.24
CA ARG A 210 23.82 -17.38 15.11
C ARG A 210 24.14 -16.24 14.14
N SER A 211 23.44 -15.11 14.24
CA SER A 211 23.68 -13.89 13.46
C SER A 211 24.96 -13.18 13.86
N ASP A 212 25.26 -13.10 15.16
CA ASP A 212 26.48 -12.44 15.67
C ASP A 212 27.77 -13.16 15.23
N ALA A 213 27.74 -14.50 15.16
CA ALA A 213 28.92 -15.29 14.80
C ALA A 213 29.37 -15.08 13.34
N ARG A 214 28.44 -14.82 12.40
CA ARG A 214 28.78 -14.58 10.99
C ARG A 214 29.27 -13.16 10.72
N ASP A 215 28.68 -12.16 11.38
CA ASP A 215 29.13 -10.76 11.25
C ASP A 215 30.47 -10.53 11.98
N GLN A 216 30.75 -11.27 13.06
CA GLN A 216 32.08 -11.26 13.70
C GLN A 216 33.16 -11.91 12.82
N THR A 217 32.87 -13.02 12.13
CA THR A 217 33.85 -13.61 11.19
C THR A 217 34.15 -12.71 9.99
N LEU A 218 33.18 -11.93 9.49
CA LEU A 218 33.41 -11.00 8.37
C LEU A 218 34.13 -9.70 8.78
N ARG A 219 34.08 -9.35 10.07
CA ARG A 219 34.82 -8.19 10.64
C ARG A 219 36.20 -8.57 11.18
N GLY A 220 36.45 -9.85 11.48
CA GLY A 220 37.74 -10.34 11.97
C GLY A 220 38.82 -10.52 10.89
N ASP A 221 38.44 -10.51 9.61
CA ASP A 221 39.33 -10.68 8.45
C ASP A 221 39.68 -9.36 7.73
N ARG A 222 39.54 -8.20 8.40
CA ARG A 222 39.97 -6.89 7.88
C ARG A 222 41.07 -6.27 8.71
#